data_AF-A0A7C2I164-F1
#
_entry.id   AF-A0A7C2I164-F1
#
_cell.length_a   1.000
_cell.length_b   1.000
_cell.length_c   1.000
_cell.angle_alpha   90.00
_cell.angle_beta   90.00
_cell.angle_gamma   90.00
#
_symmetry.space_group_name_H-M   'P 1'
#
loop_
_entity.id
_entity.type
_entity.pdbx_description
1 polymer ?
#
loop_
_entity_poly.entity_id
_entity_poly.type
_entity_poly.pdbx_seq_one_letter_code
_entity_poly.pdbx_strand_id
1 'polypeptide(L)' 'MGIELISDDQQPFAMNVDRPSFFAVRDNLTATFLFMGCVVDP' A
#
# COMPACT_ATOMS: atom_id res chain seq x y z
N MET A 1 24.50 31.70 2.47
CA MET A 1 23.08 31.29 2.48
C MET A 1 23.06 29.81 2.13
N GLY A 2 23.02 28.95 3.15
CA GLY A 2 22.98 27.49 2.97
C GLY A 2 21.54 27.01 2.93
N ILE A 3 21.26 25.98 2.14
CA ILE A 3 19.96 25.32 2.08
C ILE A 3 20.04 24.15 3.06
N GLU A 4 19.27 24.17 4.14
CA GLU A 4 19.16 23.03 5.05
C GLU A 4 18.16 22.03 4.44
N LEU A 5 18.62 20.80 4.20
CA LEU A 5 17.74 19.70 3.83
C LEU A 5 16.95 19.29 5.08
N ILE A 6 15.68 19.66 5.14
CA ILE A 6 14.76 19.18 6.16
C ILE A 6 14.48 17.71 5.81
N SER A 7 15.13 16.79 6.53
CA SER A 7 14.68 15.40 6.57
C SER A 7 13.42 15.39 7.42
N ASP A 8 12.26 15.46 6.77
CA ASP A 8 10.98 15.21 7.42
C ASP A 8 11.11 13.83 8.08
N ASP A 9 10.99 13.80 9.41
CA ASP A 9 11.16 12.60 10.22
C ASP A 9 10.42 11.46 9.53
N GLN A 10 11.15 10.39 9.20
CA GLN A 10 10.65 9.21 8.48
C GLN A 10 9.66 8.45 9.35
N GLN A 11 8.51 9.04 9.67
CA GLN A 11 7.44 8.36 10.37
C GLN A 11 7.01 7.17 9.50
N PRO A 12 6.96 5.95 10.07
CA PRO A 12 6.51 4.79 9.32
C PRO A 12 5.14 5.04 8.71
N PHE A 13 4.98 4.66 7.44
CA PHE A 13 3.67 4.68 6.80
C PHE A 13 2.72 3.73 7.55
N ALA A 14 1.61 4.27 8.06
CA ALA A 14 0.57 3.48 8.71
C ALA A 14 -0.49 3.05 7.69
N MET A 15 -0.45 1.79 7.27
CA MET A 15 -1.50 1.18 6.46
C MET A 15 -2.61 0.65 7.36
N ASN A 16 -3.74 1.35 7.43
CA ASN A 16 -4.93 0.88 8.15
C ASN A 16 -5.97 0.31 7.17
N VAL A 17 -6.41 -0.94 7.43
CA VAL A 17 -7.38 -1.71 6.60
C VAL A 17 -8.57 -2.15 7.47
N ASP A 18 -9.15 -1.21 8.21
CA ASP A 18 -10.26 -1.39 9.15
C ASP A 18 -11.65 -1.13 8.53
N ARG A 19 -11.73 -1.08 7.20
CA ARG A 19 -12.94 -0.81 6.42
C ARG A 19 -12.89 -1.52 5.07
N PRO A 20 -14.00 -1.57 4.30
CA PRO A 20 -14.02 -2.28 3.03
C PRO A 20 -12.84 -1.93 2.12
N SER A 21 -12.20 -2.96 1.60
CA SER A 21 -10.94 -2.85 0.87
C SER A 21 -10.91 -3.78 -0.33
N PHE A 22 -10.12 -3.41 -1.34
CA PHE A 22 -9.82 -4.26 -2.49
C PHE A 22 -8.52 -5.01 -2.25
N PHE A 23 -8.44 -6.23 -2.74
CA PHE A 23 -7.20 -7.00 -2.75
C PHE A 23 -7.01 -7.67 -4.11
N ALA A 24 -5.76 -7.94 -4.44
CA ALA A 24 -5.38 -8.74 -5.59
C ALA A 24 -4.17 -9.59 -5.24
N VAL A 25 -4.18 -10.83 -5.73
CA VAL A 25 -3.01 -11.70 -5.75
C VAL A 25 -2.53 -11.74 -7.19
N ARG A 26 -1.29 -11.34 -7.43
CA ARG A 26 -0.71 -11.21 -8.76
C ARG A 26 0.57 -12.01 -8.85
N ASP A 27 0.74 -12.74 -9.94
CA ASP A 27 2.03 -13.28 -10.32
C ASP A 27 2.91 -12.15 -10.87
N ASN A 28 4.09 -11.96 -10.28
CA ASN A 28 4.99 -10.87 -10.64
C ASN A 28 5.71 -11.11 -11.97
N LEU A 29 5.89 -12.35 -12.40
CA LEU A 29 6.56 -12.66 -13.66
C LEU A 29 5.66 -12.40 -14.87
N THR A 30 4.46 -12.96 -14.86
CA THR A 30 3.52 -12.88 -15.98
C THR A 30 2.56 -11.70 -15.87
N ALA A 31 2.61 -10.94 -14.77
CA ALA A 31 1.67 -9.88 -14.44
C ALA A 31 0.21 -10.34 -14.23
N THR A 32 -0.05 -11.65 -14.25
CA THR A 32 -1.39 -12.22 -14.20
C THR A 32 -2.01 -12.04 -12.81
N PHE A 33 -3.24 -11.51 -12.76
CA PHE A 33 -4.06 -11.58 -11.56
C PHE A 33 -4.53 -13.02 -11.35
N LEU A 34 -4.06 -13.63 -10.27
CA LEU A 34 -4.48 -14.98 -9.85
C LEU A 34 -5.83 -14.91 -9.14
N PHE A 35 -6.01 -13.88 -8.31
CA PHE A 35 -7.26 -13.59 -7.60
C PHE A 35 -7.42 -12.08 -7.47
N MET A 36 -8.67 -11.60 -7.49
CA MET A 36 -9.00 -10.21 -7.24
C MET A 36 -10.38 -10.16 -6.59
N GLY A 37 -10.54 -9.28 -5.60
CA GLY A 37 -11.80 -9.17 -4.89
C GLY A 37 -11.88 -7.95 -4.00
N CYS A 38 -12.99 -7.86 -3.29
CA CYS A 38 -13.19 -6.91 -2.21
C CYS A 38 -13.64 -7.65 -0.95
N VAL A 39 -13.21 -7.14 0.21
CA VAL A 39 -13.73 -7.54 1.51
C VAL A 39 -14.70 -6.45 1.95
N VAL A 40 -15.98 -6.80 2.10
CA VAL A 40 -17.03 -5.89 2.60
C VAL A 40 -17.35 -6.18 4.06
N ASP A 41 -17.38 -7.46 4.42
CA ASP A 41 -17.54 -8.00 5.78
C ASP A 41 -16.60 -9.22 5.91
N PRO A 42 -15.60 -9.19 6.83
CA PRO A 42 -14.52 -10.19 6.90
C PRO A 42 -14.90 -11.54 7.54
#